data_AF-A0A379W1R1-F1
#
_entry.id   AF-A0A379W1R1-F1
#
_cell.length_a   1.000
_cell.length_b   1.000
_cell.length_c   1.000
_cell.angle_alpha   90.00
_cell.angle_beta   90.00
_cell.angle_gamma   90.00
#
_symmetry.space_group_name_H-M   'P 1'
#
loop_
_entity.id
_entity.type
_entity.pdbx_description
1 polymer ?
#
loop_
_entity_poly.entity_id
_entity_poly.type
_entity_poly.pdbx_seq_one_letter_code
_entity_poly.pdbx_strand_id
1 'polypeptide(L)'
;MLAEQAEYYPRLAAQTHIPIAAGERMFSRFEFKRVLDAGGLAILQPDLSHAGGITECYKIAGMAEAYDVALAPHCPLGPIALAACLHIDFVSRNAVFQEQSMAFTITRARSCSTL
;
A
#
# COMPACT_ATOMS: atom_id res chain seq x y z
N MET A 1 -7.53 -8.77 2.92
CA MET A 1 -8.88 -8.51 3.48
C MET A 1 -9.58 -7.53 2.54
N LEU A 2 -10.85 -7.75 2.17
CA LEU A 2 -11.51 -7.02 1.07
C LEU A 2 -12.19 -5.73 1.55
N ALA A 3 -12.47 -4.80 0.62
CA ALA A 3 -13.17 -3.55 0.96
C ALA A 3 -14.61 -3.80 1.41
N GLU A 4 -15.26 -4.84 0.90
CA GLU A 4 -16.65 -5.22 1.15
C GLU A 4 -16.92 -5.62 2.59
N GLN A 5 -15.86 -5.97 3.33
CA GLN A 5 -15.92 -6.42 4.72
C GLN A 5 -15.38 -5.33 5.67
N ALA A 6 -15.55 -4.06 5.30
CA ALA A 6 -15.03 -2.91 6.04
C ALA A 6 -15.48 -2.90 7.52
N GLU A 7 -16.68 -3.37 7.80
CA GLU A 7 -17.24 -3.42 9.15
C GLU A 7 -16.47 -4.34 10.12
N TYR A 8 -15.62 -5.24 9.61
CA TYR A 8 -14.86 -6.17 10.44
C TYR A 8 -13.52 -5.61 10.90
N TYR A 9 -12.96 -4.59 10.25
CA TYR A 9 -11.67 -4.01 10.66
C TYR A 9 -11.70 -3.45 12.09
N PRO A 10 -12.71 -2.64 12.50
CA PRO A 10 -12.74 -2.13 13.87
C PRO A 10 -12.90 -3.24 14.91
N ARG A 11 -13.69 -4.27 14.60
CA ARG A 11 -13.90 -5.42 15.48
C ARG A 11 -12.61 -6.20 15.69
N LEU A 12 -11.85 -6.43 14.62
CA LEU A 12 -10.56 -7.11 14.71
C LEU A 12 -9.53 -6.24 15.44
N ALA A 13 -9.49 -4.94 15.15
CA ALA A 13 -8.59 -3.99 15.82
C ALA A 13 -8.83 -3.92 17.33
N ALA A 14 -10.09 -4.01 17.78
CA ALA A 14 -10.42 -4.03 19.20
C ALA A 14 -9.97 -5.32 19.93
N GLN A 15 -9.65 -6.38 19.21
CA GLN A 15 -9.27 -7.69 19.76
C GLN A 15 -7.76 -7.94 19.82
N THR A 16 -6.95 -7.03 19.26
CA THR A 16 -5.49 -7.19 19.20
C THR A 16 -4.77 -5.85 19.30
N HIS A 17 -3.53 -5.88 19.77
CA HIS A 17 -2.63 -4.72 19.71
C HIS A 17 -1.77 -4.70 18.45
N ILE A 18 -1.91 -5.71 17.58
CA ILE A 18 -1.16 -5.81 16.34
C ILE A 18 -1.78 -4.83 15.31
N PRO A 19 -0.98 -3.92 14.72
CA PRO A 19 -1.47 -3.00 13.68
C PRO A 19 -2.06 -3.77 12.49
N ILE A 20 -3.26 -3.38 12.06
CA ILE A 20 -3.92 -3.99 10.91
C ILE A 20 -3.56 -3.20 9.64
N ALA A 21 -3.04 -3.91 8.64
CA ALA A 21 -2.75 -3.39 7.32
C ALA A 21 -3.69 -4.00 6.27
N ALA A 22 -4.22 -3.18 5.36
CA ALA A 22 -5.02 -3.63 4.23
C ALA A 22 -5.02 -2.58 3.09
N GLY A 23 -5.48 -2.98 1.89
CA GLY A 23 -5.61 -2.05 0.76
C GLY A 23 -5.23 -2.65 -0.59
N GLU A 24 -4.49 -3.77 -0.60
CA GLU A 24 -3.86 -4.34 -1.80
C GLU A 24 -4.86 -4.75 -2.91
N ARG A 25 -6.12 -5.00 -2.54
CA ARG A 25 -7.22 -5.38 -3.45
C ARG A 25 -8.35 -4.34 -3.52
N MET A 26 -8.04 -3.09 -3.19
CA MET A 26 -8.99 -1.97 -3.34
C MET A 26 -8.61 -1.15 -4.57
N PHE A 27 -9.58 -0.83 -5.42
CA PHE A 27 -9.37 -0.32 -6.77
C PHE A 27 -9.73 1.15 -6.92
N SER A 28 -10.48 1.72 -5.98
CA SER A 28 -10.88 3.13 -6.06
C SER A 28 -10.78 3.86 -4.73
N ARG A 29 -10.51 5.16 -4.78
CA ARG A 29 -10.48 6.02 -3.59
C ARG A 29 -11.77 5.93 -2.75
N PHE A 30 -12.90 5.56 -3.36
CA PHE A 30 -14.18 5.42 -2.68
C PHE A 30 -14.24 4.18 -1.78
N GLU A 31 -13.57 3.10 -2.18
CA GLU A 31 -13.42 1.91 -1.33
C GLU A 31 -12.50 2.21 -0.14
N PHE A 32 -11.38 2.90 -0.41
CA PHE A 32 -10.49 3.38 0.63
C PHE A 32 -11.20 4.31 1.62
N LYS A 33 -11.99 5.26 1.13
CA LYS A 33 -12.82 6.15 1.96
C LYS A 33 -13.75 5.34 2.87
N ARG A 34 -14.44 4.32 2.35
CA ARG A 34 -15.35 3.49 3.15
C ARG A 34 -14.64 2.79 4.30
N VAL A 35 -13.43 2.28 4.07
CA VAL A 35 -12.65 1.58 5.10
C VAL A 35 -12.05 2.56 6.11
N LEU A 36 -11.58 3.72 5.65
CA LEU A 36 -11.12 4.81 6.53
C LEU A 36 -12.24 5.32 7.44
N ASP A 37 -13.44 5.52 6.89
CA ASP A 37 -14.63 5.94 7.65
C ASP A 37 -15.07 4.87 8.68
N ALA A 38 -14.93 3.58 8.35
CA ALA A 38 -15.21 2.50 9.29
C ALA A 38 -14.17 2.44 10.43
N GLY A 39 -12.91 2.77 10.13
CA GLY A 39 -11.80 2.76 11.07
C GLY A 39 -11.17 1.38 11.29
N GLY A 40 -10.20 1.31 12.21
CA GLY A 40 -9.53 0.07 12.60
C GLY A 40 -8.32 -0.34 11.75
N LEU A 41 -8.03 0.36 10.65
CA LEU A 41 -6.76 0.21 9.94
C LEU A 41 -5.70 1.15 10.52
N ALA A 42 -4.48 0.62 10.65
CA ALA A 42 -3.30 1.39 11.01
C ALA A 42 -2.43 1.71 9.79
N ILE A 43 -2.43 0.84 8.77
CA ILE A 43 -1.61 1.00 7.56
C ILE A 43 -2.46 0.70 6.32
N LEU A 44 -2.33 1.56 5.32
CA LEU A 44 -2.97 1.46 4.02
C LEU A 44 -1.99 1.01 2.94
N GLN A 45 -2.39 0.02 2.15
CA GLN A 45 -1.53 -0.62 1.15
C GLN A 45 -2.10 -0.53 -0.28
N PRO A 46 -2.30 0.67 -0.85
CA PRO A 46 -2.79 0.77 -2.22
C PRO A 46 -1.77 0.21 -3.21
N ASP A 47 -2.23 -0.54 -4.21
CA ASP A 47 -1.42 -0.98 -5.35
C ASP A 47 -1.60 0.01 -6.51
N LEU A 48 -0.52 0.62 -6.98
CA LEU A 48 -0.58 1.61 -8.07
C LEU A 48 -1.15 1.04 -9.38
N SER A 49 -0.98 -0.25 -9.64
CA SER A 49 -1.49 -0.90 -10.86
C SER A 49 -2.98 -1.20 -10.78
N HIS A 50 -3.54 -1.28 -9.57
CA HIS A 50 -4.95 -1.59 -9.35
C HIS A 50 -5.77 -0.36 -8.97
N ALA A 51 -5.23 0.51 -8.12
CA ALA A 51 -5.93 1.61 -7.49
C ALA A 51 -5.92 2.92 -8.30
N GLY A 52 -5.64 2.86 -9.60
CA GLY A 52 -5.74 4.00 -10.52
C GLY A 52 -4.45 4.79 -10.77
N GLY A 53 -3.28 4.18 -10.58
CA GLY A 53 -1.99 4.77 -10.91
C GLY A 53 -1.50 5.83 -9.92
N ILE A 54 -0.44 6.54 -10.31
CA ILE A 54 0.28 7.47 -9.42
C ILE A 54 -0.64 8.55 -8.86
N THR A 55 -1.44 9.18 -9.71
CA THR A 55 -2.30 10.31 -9.31
C THR A 55 -3.39 9.89 -8.33
N GLU A 56 -3.98 8.71 -8.52
CA GLU A 56 -5.06 8.25 -7.65
C GLU A 56 -4.49 7.75 -6.31
N CYS A 57 -3.39 7.01 -6.34
CA CYS A 57 -2.69 6.57 -5.12
C CYS A 57 -2.16 7.75 -4.30
N TYR A 58 -1.71 8.84 -4.92
CA TYR A 58 -1.31 10.05 -4.19
C TYR A 58 -2.50 10.72 -3.48
N LYS A 59 -3.70 10.74 -4.10
CA LYS A 59 -4.91 11.21 -3.41
C LYS A 59 -5.32 10.29 -2.27
N ILE A 60 -5.18 8.97 -2.44
CA ILE A 60 -5.43 7.99 -1.39
C ILE A 60 -4.46 8.19 -0.21
N ALA A 61 -3.19 8.46 -0.49
CA ALA A 61 -2.18 8.80 0.52
C ALA A 61 -2.60 10.03 1.35
N GLY A 62 -3.03 11.11 0.68
CA GLY A 62 -3.51 12.31 1.36
C GLY A 62 -4.81 12.10 2.16
N MET A 63 -5.71 11.23 1.70
CA MET A 63 -6.87 10.83 2.52
C MET A 63 -6.43 10.04 3.75
N ALA A 64 -5.52 9.08 3.61
CA ALA A 64 -5.01 8.30 4.73
C ALA A 64 -4.33 9.19 5.78
N GLU A 65 -3.57 10.20 5.34
CA GLU A 65 -2.92 11.18 6.22
C GLU A 65 -3.94 11.92 7.10
N ALA A 66 -5.10 12.31 6.53
CA ALA A 66 -6.16 13.00 7.28
C ALA A 66 -6.86 12.13 8.34
N TYR A 67 -6.68 10.80 8.28
CA TYR A 67 -7.25 9.83 9.23
C TYR A 67 -6.19 9.24 10.17
N ASP A 68 -4.98 9.82 10.20
CA ASP A 68 -3.82 9.31 10.94
C ASP A 68 -3.45 7.85 10.58
N VAL A 69 -3.71 7.45 9.33
CA VAL A 69 -3.38 6.12 8.81
C VAL A 69 -2.10 6.20 7.99
N ALA A 70 -1.15 5.32 8.31
CA ALA A 70 0.12 5.23 7.60
C ALA A 70 -0.06 4.64 6.19
N LEU A 71 0.86 4.93 5.29
CA LEU A 71 0.89 4.44 3.92
C LEU A 71 2.06 3.47 3.70
N ALA A 72 1.80 2.35 3.05
CA ALA A 72 2.81 1.39 2.61
C ALA A 72 2.36 0.76 1.27
N PRO A 73 2.64 1.39 0.11
CA PRO A 73 2.15 0.93 -1.18
C PRO A 73 2.50 -0.54 -1.48
N HIS A 74 1.50 -1.29 -1.92
CA HIS A 74 1.69 -2.68 -2.34
C HIS A 74 2.40 -2.71 -3.70
N CYS A 75 3.50 -3.46 -3.80
CA CYS A 75 4.32 -3.52 -5.01
C CYS A 75 4.95 -4.90 -5.24
N PRO A 76 4.17 -5.91 -5.66
CA PRO A 76 4.69 -7.23 -6.03
C PRO A 76 5.31 -7.23 -7.44
N LEU A 77 5.37 -6.07 -8.09
CA LEU A 77 5.67 -5.89 -9.51
C LEU A 77 7.14 -5.52 -9.77
N GLY A 78 7.49 -5.35 -11.04
CA GLY A 78 8.84 -5.03 -11.50
C GLY A 78 9.33 -3.61 -11.13
N PRO A 79 10.57 -3.25 -11.52
CA PRO A 79 11.29 -2.06 -11.07
C PRO A 79 10.60 -0.73 -11.43
N ILE A 80 9.79 -0.71 -12.48
CA ILE A 80 9.02 0.48 -12.88
C ILE A 80 7.92 0.76 -11.85
N ALA A 81 7.19 -0.26 -11.41
CA ALA A 81 6.17 -0.11 -10.37
C ALA A 81 6.82 0.28 -9.04
N LEU A 82 7.96 -0.32 -8.69
CA LEU A 82 8.72 0.06 -7.50
C LEU A 82 9.15 1.53 -7.54
N ALA A 83 9.70 2.00 -8.67
CA ALA A 83 10.08 3.39 -8.83
C ALA A 83 8.88 4.33 -8.69
N ALA A 84 7.70 3.95 -9.21
CA ALA A 84 6.48 4.72 -9.06
C ALA A 84 5.99 4.77 -7.60
N CYS A 85 6.06 3.66 -6.86
CA CYS A 85 5.70 3.62 -5.44
C CYS A 85 6.64 4.51 -4.62
N LEU A 86 7.96 4.40 -4.84
CA LEU A 86 8.95 5.23 -4.16
C LEU A 86 8.73 6.72 -4.39
N HIS A 87 8.33 7.13 -5.60
CA HIS A 87 8.00 8.53 -5.86
C HIS A 87 6.84 9.02 -4.99
N ILE A 88 5.82 8.18 -4.75
CA ILE A 88 4.71 8.51 -3.85
C ILE A 88 5.18 8.53 -2.40
N ASP A 89 6.00 7.56 -1.99
CA ASP A 89 6.53 7.50 -0.62
C ASP A 89 7.33 8.75 -0.26
N PHE A 90 8.19 9.21 -1.17
CA PHE A 90 9.02 10.40 -0.92
C PHE A 90 8.20 11.69 -0.76
N VAL A 91 7.00 11.76 -1.34
CA VAL A 91 6.13 12.96 -1.25
C VAL A 91 5.01 12.83 -0.23
N SER A 92 4.80 11.63 0.35
CA SER A 92 3.72 11.35 1.30
C SER A 92 4.26 11.27 2.72
N ARG A 93 3.84 12.18 3.60
CA ARG A 93 4.41 12.25 4.96
C ARG A 93 4.02 11.09 5.87
N ASN A 94 2.93 10.41 5.54
CA ASN A 94 2.47 9.22 6.25
C ASN A 94 3.07 7.91 5.69
N ALA A 95 3.95 7.96 4.68
CA ALA A 95 4.63 6.76 4.17
C ALA A 95 5.60 6.21 5.21
N VAL A 96 5.52 4.91 5.49
CA VAL A 96 6.33 4.25 6.54
C VAL A 96 7.37 3.30 5.98
N PHE A 97 6.98 2.38 5.09
CA PHE A 97 7.86 1.37 4.49
C PHE A 97 7.34 0.99 3.11
N GLN A 98 8.25 0.66 2.19
CA GLN A 98 7.91 0.27 0.82
C GLN A 98 8.16 -1.23 0.61
N GLU A 99 7.17 -1.94 0.08
CA GLU A 99 7.34 -3.32 -0.36
C GLU A 99 8.33 -3.39 -1.53
N GLN A 100 9.27 -4.33 -1.46
CA GLN A 100 10.24 -4.59 -2.52
C GLN A 100 10.37 -6.09 -2.78
N SER A 101 10.05 -6.51 -4.00
CA SER A 101 10.38 -7.85 -4.48
C SER A 101 11.87 -7.92 -4.88
N MET A 102 12.67 -8.65 -4.11
CA MET A 102 14.12 -8.79 -4.33
C MET A 102 14.49 -9.48 -5.67
N ALA A 103 13.52 -10.14 -6.32
CA ALA A 103 13.77 -10.96 -7.51
C ALA A 103 13.90 -10.18 -8.84
N PHE A 104 13.57 -8.87 -8.87
CA PHE A 104 13.49 -8.09 -10.13
C PHE A 104 14.46 -6.90 -10.19
N THR A 105 15.60 -6.96 -9.48
CA THR A 105 16.66 -5.99 -9.71
C THR A 105 17.23 -6.20 -11.13
N ILE A 106 17.38 -5.13 -11.90
CA ILE A 106 18.02 -5.06 -13.24
C ILE A 106 19.47 -5.63 -13.28
N THR A 107 19.97 -6.16 -12.17
CA THR A 107 21.25 -6.85 -12.03
C THR A 107 21.17 -8.37 -12.22
N ARG A 108 20.27 -8.89 -13.08
CA ARG A 108 20.58 -10.15 -13.79
C ARG A 108 21.31 -9.86 -15.12
N ALA A 109 22.19 -8.85 -15.10
CA ALA A 109 23.30 -8.74 -16.01
C ALA A 109 24.55 -9.30 -15.29
N ARG A 110 24.93 -10.53 -15.67
CA ARG A 110 26.19 -11.24 -15.37
C ARG A 110 26.31 -11.96 -14.00
N SER A 111 26.14 -13.27 -14.05
CA SER A 111 27.16 -14.21 -13.52
C SER A 111 27.14 -15.52 -14.33
N CYS A 112 27.89 -15.52 -15.42
CA CYS A 112 28.62 -16.73 -15.83
C CYS A 112 29.90 -16.79 -14.97
N SER A 113 30.28 -17.99 -14.51
CA SER A 113 31.33 -18.35 -13.52
C SER A 113 31.00 -17.94 -12.08
N THR A 114 30.96 -18.79 -11.05
CA THR A 114 31.71 -20.03 -10.77
C THR A 114 30.90 -20.92 -9.83
N LEU A 115 30.48 -22.09 -10.32
CA LEU A 115 30.56 -23.45 -9.78
C LEU A 115 29.75 -24.38 -10.69
#